data_AF-A0A4P2PZX2-F1
#
_entry.id   AF-A0A4P2PZX2-F1
#
_cell.length_a   1.000
_cell.length_b   1.000
_cell.length_c   1.000
_cell.angle_alpha   90.00
_cell.angle_beta   90.00
_cell.angle_gamma   90.00
#
_symmetry.space_group_name_H-M   'P 1'
#
loop_
_entity.id
_entity.type
_entity.pdbx_description
1 polymer ?
#
loop_
_entity_poly.entity_id
_entity_poly.type
_entity_poly.pdbx_seq_one_letter_code
_entity_poly.pdbx_strand_id
1 'polypeptide(L)'
;MQPLRSISELPFRCRPALELLNLEQHRDAPDLESTQFGFCQVSALWLDGRADRAPVRVTDALVLAVHAADEPEALSDDVELEFFVEEVAKDYSVTVLLSAFLDRWLPAALSGERAIVLAMCNPHAARIRQPKAAGRTPVHYALGDVDSWLDTDSDGRWHIRLEAEAWRIAEHA
;
A
#
# COMPACT_ATOMS: atom_id res chain seq x y z
N MET A 1 -10.46 5.58 -26.36
CA MET A 1 -10.77 4.59 -25.31
C MET A 1 -12.09 4.93 -24.63
N GLN A 2 -12.70 3.96 -23.95
CA GLN A 2 -13.84 4.22 -23.06
C GLN A 2 -13.31 4.52 -21.64
N PRO A 3 -13.93 5.47 -20.92
CA PRO A 3 -13.58 5.74 -19.53
C PRO A 3 -13.94 4.55 -18.64
N LEU A 4 -13.24 4.41 -17.52
CA LEU A 4 -13.57 3.43 -16.49
C LEU A 4 -14.96 3.70 -15.93
N ARG A 5 -15.77 2.65 -15.78
CA ARG A 5 -17.17 2.71 -15.34
C ARG A 5 -17.38 2.23 -13.91
N SER A 6 -16.40 1.54 -13.34
CA SER A 6 -16.46 1.07 -11.95
C SER A 6 -15.07 0.83 -11.36
N ILE A 7 -15.00 0.81 -10.01
CA ILE A 7 -13.78 0.46 -9.25
C ILE A 7 -13.18 -0.88 -9.71
N SER A 8 -14.00 -1.86 -10.10
CA SER A 8 -13.51 -3.17 -10.55
C SER A 8 -12.81 -3.15 -11.91
N GLU A 9 -12.91 -2.04 -12.65
CA GLU A 9 -12.20 -1.86 -13.92
C GLU A 9 -10.84 -1.17 -13.72
N LEU A 10 -10.51 -0.70 -12.51
CA LEU A 10 -9.19 -0.17 -12.20
C LEU A 10 -8.12 -1.22 -12.54
N PRO A 11 -7.01 -0.85 -13.21
CA PRO A 11 -5.95 -1.79 -13.59
C PRO A 11 -5.06 -2.17 -12.39
N PHE A 12 -5.64 -2.39 -11.22
CA PHE A 12 -4.94 -2.77 -9.99
C PHE A 12 -4.58 -4.26 -10.03
N ARG A 13 -3.36 -4.56 -10.50
CA ARG A 13 -2.91 -5.92 -10.84
C ARG A 13 -1.80 -6.40 -9.92
N CYS A 14 -1.64 -7.73 -9.89
CA CYS A 14 -0.53 -8.35 -9.18
C CYS A 14 0.77 -8.02 -9.91
N ARG A 15 1.80 -7.59 -9.18
CA ARG A 15 3.12 -7.27 -9.73
C ARG A 15 4.23 -7.90 -8.90
N PRO A 16 5.44 -8.12 -9.46
CA PRO A 16 6.61 -8.49 -8.67
C PRO A 16 6.87 -7.48 -7.56
N ALA A 17 7.21 -7.95 -6.35
CA ALA A 17 7.34 -7.08 -5.19
C ALA A 17 8.43 -6.00 -5.36
N LEU A 18 9.57 -6.35 -5.98
CA LEU A 18 10.65 -5.40 -6.22
C LEU A 18 10.27 -4.33 -7.24
N GLU A 19 9.54 -4.71 -8.30
CA GLU A 19 9.02 -3.75 -9.29
C GLU A 19 7.98 -2.82 -8.64
N LEU A 20 6.98 -3.40 -7.95
CA LEU A 20 5.88 -2.65 -7.32
C LEU A 20 6.37 -1.63 -6.29
N LEU A 21 7.38 -2.00 -5.49
CA LEU A 21 7.93 -1.15 -4.44
C LEU A 21 9.14 -0.34 -4.92
N ASN A 22 9.45 -0.37 -6.22
CA ASN A 22 10.54 0.37 -6.84
C ASN A 22 11.92 0.08 -6.17
N LEU A 23 12.23 -1.20 -6.01
CA LEU A 23 13.41 -1.77 -5.34
C LEU A 23 14.35 -2.53 -6.28
N GLU A 24 14.12 -2.48 -7.60
CA GLU A 24 14.98 -3.16 -8.58
C GLU A 24 16.38 -2.53 -8.70
N GLN A 25 16.51 -1.27 -8.29
CA GLN A 25 17.76 -0.53 -8.29
C GLN A 25 18.13 -0.14 -6.86
N HIS A 26 19.40 -0.30 -6.50
CA HIS A 26 19.91 0.27 -5.27
C HIS A 26 19.85 1.80 -5.36
N ARG A 27 19.24 2.41 -4.35
CA ARG A 27 19.07 3.86 -4.21
C ARG A 27 19.47 4.30 -2.81
N ASP A 28 20.07 5.47 -2.71
CA ASP A 28 20.48 6.07 -1.43
C ASP A 28 19.36 6.94 -0.80
N ALA A 29 18.27 7.17 -1.55
CA ALA A 29 17.11 7.95 -1.12
C ALA A 29 15.81 7.34 -1.69
N PRO A 30 14.63 7.56 -1.06
CA PRO A 30 13.34 7.16 -1.61
C PRO A 30 13.06 7.85 -2.96
N ASP A 31 12.35 7.16 -3.84
CA ASP A 31 11.82 7.75 -5.07
C ASP A 31 10.39 8.24 -4.81
N LEU A 32 10.23 9.56 -4.73
CA LEU A 32 8.97 10.23 -4.43
C LEU A 32 8.06 10.40 -5.66
N GLU A 33 8.57 10.14 -6.86
CA GLU A 33 7.85 10.38 -8.13
C GLU A 33 7.20 9.09 -8.67
N SER A 34 7.30 7.99 -7.93
CA SER A 34 6.78 6.70 -8.37
C SER A 34 5.25 6.68 -8.29
N THR A 35 4.57 6.74 -9.44
CA THR A 35 3.10 6.63 -9.54
C THR A 35 2.61 5.18 -9.62
N GLN A 36 3.51 4.21 -9.37
CA GLN A 36 3.18 2.80 -9.48
C GLN A 36 2.18 2.37 -8.41
N PHE A 37 1.15 1.64 -8.82
CA PHE A 37 0.20 1.00 -7.91
C PHE A 37 -0.01 -0.47 -8.29
N GLY A 38 -0.58 -1.22 -7.35
CA GLY A 38 -0.88 -2.63 -7.52
C GLY A 38 -0.73 -3.40 -6.21
N PHE A 39 -0.67 -4.73 -6.33
CA PHE A 39 -0.51 -5.59 -5.16
C PHE A 39 0.51 -6.69 -5.40
N CYS A 40 1.04 -7.24 -4.32
CA CYS A 40 1.88 -8.42 -4.36
C CYS A 40 1.76 -9.23 -3.07
N GLN A 41 2.12 -10.51 -3.15
CA GLN A 41 2.30 -11.34 -1.98
C GLN A 41 3.78 -11.35 -1.60
N VAL A 42 4.06 -11.17 -0.30
CA VAL A 42 5.42 -11.16 0.23
C VAL A 42 5.51 -12.15 1.39
N SER A 43 6.47 -13.07 1.31
CA SER A 43 6.67 -14.10 2.35
C SER A 43 7.11 -13.51 3.68
N ALA A 44 7.95 -12.47 3.66
CA ALA A 44 8.30 -11.68 4.83
C ALA A 44 8.72 -10.25 4.44
N LEU A 45 8.28 -9.29 5.24
CA LEU A 45 8.74 -7.90 5.22
C LEU A 45 8.85 -7.35 6.64
N TRP A 46 9.54 -6.22 6.80
CA TRP A 46 9.70 -5.54 8.07
C TRP A 46 8.99 -4.19 8.02
N LEU A 47 8.12 -3.94 8.98
CA LEU A 47 7.49 -2.64 9.21
C LEU A 47 8.32 -1.88 10.22
N ASP A 48 9.02 -0.86 9.76
CA ASP A 48 9.88 -0.02 10.58
C ASP A 48 9.17 1.30 10.90
N GLY A 49 9.01 1.60 12.18
CA GLY A 49 8.40 2.84 12.65
C GLY A 49 9.50 3.71 13.25
N ARG A 50 9.67 4.94 12.74
CA ARG A 50 10.72 5.89 13.17
C ARG A 50 10.71 6.20 14.68
N ALA A 51 9.66 5.84 15.42
CA ALA A 51 9.48 6.09 16.86
C ALA A 51 10.31 5.20 17.83
N ASP A 52 11.58 4.94 17.54
CA ASP A 52 12.53 4.16 18.39
C ASP A 52 12.04 2.75 18.79
N ARG A 53 11.14 2.15 18.01
CA ARG A 53 10.68 0.77 18.23
C ARG A 53 11.41 -0.17 17.30
N ALA A 54 11.64 -1.40 17.76
CA ALA A 54 12.19 -2.44 16.89
C ALA A 54 11.22 -2.70 15.72
N PRO A 55 11.74 -2.88 14.48
CA PRO A 55 10.92 -3.21 13.33
C PRO A 55 10.09 -4.47 13.56
N VAL A 56 8.83 -4.44 13.11
CA VAL A 56 7.90 -5.57 13.22
C VAL A 56 8.00 -6.42 11.97
N ARG A 57 8.41 -7.68 12.12
CA ARG A 57 8.40 -8.63 11.02
C ARG A 57 6.96 -9.11 10.75
N VAL A 58 6.51 -8.96 9.51
CA VAL A 58 5.24 -9.46 9.01
C VAL A 58 5.52 -10.58 8.00
N THR A 59 4.79 -11.70 8.11
CA THR A 59 4.95 -12.87 7.24
C THR A 59 3.68 -13.17 6.48
N ASP A 60 3.80 -13.76 5.29
CA ASP A 60 2.67 -14.12 4.42
C ASP A 60 1.71 -12.93 4.21
N ALA A 61 2.27 -11.80 3.78
CA ALA A 61 1.56 -10.53 3.67
C ALA A 61 1.02 -10.29 2.25
N LEU A 62 -0.20 -9.77 2.16
CA LEU A 62 -0.69 -9.09 0.97
C LEU A 62 -0.32 -7.60 1.07
N VAL A 63 0.59 -7.13 0.22
CA VAL A 63 0.99 -5.73 0.17
C VAL A 63 0.20 -5.02 -0.93
N LEU A 64 -0.43 -3.90 -0.58
CA LEU A 64 -1.13 -3.01 -1.51
C LEU A 64 -0.32 -1.72 -1.60
N ALA A 65 0.22 -1.43 -2.77
CA ALA A 65 0.82 -0.14 -3.07
C ALA A 65 -0.25 0.75 -3.72
N VAL A 66 -0.63 1.82 -3.02
CA VAL A 66 -1.66 2.78 -3.44
C VAL A 66 -1.19 4.20 -3.13
N HIS A 67 -1.68 5.18 -3.87
CA HIS A 67 -1.36 6.60 -3.65
C HIS A 67 -2.58 7.32 -3.11
N ALA A 68 -2.39 8.15 -2.08
CA ALA A 68 -3.37 9.18 -1.77
C ALA A 68 -3.35 10.22 -2.89
N ALA A 69 -4.48 10.88 -3.14
CA ALA A 69 -4.51 12.01 -4.07
C ALA A 69 -3.61 13.15 -3.54
N ASP A 70 -3.03 13.94 -4.45
CA ASP A 70 -2.09 15.01 -4.10
C ASP A 70 -2.77 16.17 -3.33
N GLU A 71 -4.01 16.48 -3.68
CA GLU A 71 -4.84 17.50 -3.02
C GLU A 71 -6.16 16.88 -2.49
N PRO A 72 -6.11 15.93 -1.54
CA PRO A 72 -7.31 15.24 -1.11
C PRO A 72 -8.11 16.11 -0.15
N GLU A 73 -9.42 15.88 -0.10
CA GLU A 73 -10.20 16.34 1.04
C GLU A 73 -9.66 15.66 2.31
N ALA A 74 -9.42 16.43 3.37
CA ALA A 74 -8.88 15.91 4.62
C ALA A 74 -9.96 15.10 5.36
N LEU A 75 -10.02 13.80 5.07
CA LEU A 75 -10.93 12.85 5.71
C LEU A 75 -10.25 12.22 6.95
N SER A 76 -10.91 12.34 8.10
CA SER A 76 -10.33 11.82 9.36
C SER A 76 -10.35 10.29 9.47
N ASP A 77 -11.23 9.63 8.72
CA ASP A 77 -11.55 8.20 8.83
C ASP A 77 -11.51 7.45 7.48
N ASP A 78 -10.98 8.08 6.44
CA ASP A 78 -10.79 7.49 5.11
C ASP A 78 -9.68 8.23 4.35
N VAL A 79 -9.30 7.72 3.17
CA VAL A 79 -8.32 8.36 2.28
C VAL A 79 -8.87 8.39 0.87
N GLU A 80 -8.77 9.53 0.20
CA GLU A 80 -9.00 9.59 -1.24
C GLU A 80 -7.76 9.08 -1.96
N LEU A 81 -7.90 7.97 -2.69
CA LEU A 81 -6.86 7.38 -3.50
C LEU A 81 -6.90 7.95 -4.91
N GLU A 82 -5.74 8.11 -5.54
CA GLU A 82 -5.62 8.48 -6.94
C GLU A 82 -4.93 7.36 -7.74
N PHE A 83 -5.52 7.03 -8.90
CA PHE A 83 -4.97 6.05 -9.83
C PHE A 83 -4.74 6.70 -11.19
N PHE A 84 -3.47 6.81 -11.61
CA PHE A 84 -3.10 7.23 -12.96
C PHE A 84 -3.27 6.07 -13.96
N VAL A 85 -4.23 6.18 -14.86
CA VAL A 85 -4.61 5.11 -15.80
C VAL A 85 -4.19 5.51 -17.21
N GLU A 86 -2.89 5.35 -17.48
CA GLU A 86 -2.26 5.70 -18.76
C GLU A 86 -2.87 4.95 -19.95
N GLU A 87 -3.46 3.76 -19.72
CA GLU A 87 -4.13 2.99 -20.78
C GLU A 87 -5.44 3.62 -21.26
N VAL A 88 -5.97 4.63 -20.57
CA VAL A 88 -7.20 5.37 -20.95
C VAL A 88 -6.88 6.70 -21.63
N ALA A 89 -5.93 7.47 -21.09
CA ALA A 89 -5.28 8.59 -21.78
C ALA A 89 -4.04 9.02 -20.98
N LYS A 90 -3.15 9.78 -21.63
CA LYS A 90 -2.05 10.45 -20.95
C LYS A 90 -2.63 11.40 -19.89
N ASP A 91 -2.10 11.36 -18.68
CA ASP A 91 -2.50 12.19 -17.53
C ASP A 91 -3.96 11.97 -17.07
N TYR A 92 -4.60 10.86 -17.45
CA TYR A 92 -5.93 10.51 -16.94
C TYR A 92 -5.81 9.82 -15.59
N SER A 93 -6.40 10.42 -14.56
CA SER A 93 -6.52 9.82 -13.24
C SER A 93 -7.98 9.65 -12.83
N VAL A 94 -8.20 8.76 -11.85
CA VAL A 94 -9.48 8.56 -11.19
C VAL A 94 -9.26 8.54 -9.69
N THR A 95 -10.15 9.21 -8.96
CA THR A 95 -10.13 9.21 -7.49
C THR A 95 -11.23 8.33 -6.92
N VAL A 96 -10.92 7.61 -5.86
CA VAL A 96 -11.87 6.74 -5.13
C VAL A 96 -11.52 6.72 -3.64
N LEU A 97 -12.52 6.55 -2.78
CA LEU A 97 -12.25 6.31 -1.36
C LEU A 97 -11.58 4.96 -1.14
N LEU A 98 -10.56 4.91 -0.27
CA LEU A 98 -9.86 3.69 0.12
C LEU A 98 -10.84 2.65 0.66
N SER A 99 -11.79 3.05 1.51
CA SER A 99 -12.81 2.13 2.03
C SER A 99 -13.63 1.46 0.92
N ALA A 100 -14.10 2.24 -0.06
CA ALA A 100 -14.88 1.74 -1.19
C ALA A 100 -14.04 0.87 -2.13
N PHE A 101 -12.77 1.23 -2.33
CA PHE A 101 -11.81 0.43 -3.08
C PHE A 101 -11.59 -0.93 -2.42
N LEU A 102 -11.27 -0.97 -1.12
CA LEU A 102 -11.03 -2.21 -0.39
C LEU A 102 -12.29 -3.08 -0.32
N ASP A 103 -13.47 -2.51 -0.06
CA ASP A 103 -14.73 -3.26 -0.04
C ASP A 103 -15.03 -3.95 -1.37
N ARG A 104 -14.64 -3.33 -2.49
CA ARG A 104 -14.88 -3.88 -3.83
C ARG A 104 -13.81 -4.85 -4.29
N TRP A 105 -12.54 -4.54 -4.04
CA TRP A 105 -11.40 -5.24 -4.63
C TRP A 105 -10.87 -6.36 -3.73
N LEU A 106 -10.76 -6.11 -2.43
CA LEU A 106 -10.12 -7.01 -1.47
C LEU A 106 -10.75 -8.42 -1.40
N PRO A 107 -12.09 -8.61 -1.49
CA PRO A 107 -12.69 -9.94 -1.47
C PRO A 107 -12.17 -10.90 -2.55
N ALA A 108 -11.78 -10.38 -3.71
CA ALA A 108 -11.28 -11.18 -4.82
C ALA A 108 -9.76 -11.41 -4.77
N ALA A 109 -9.04 -10.57 -4.02
CA ALA A 109 -7.59 -10.62 -3.92
C ALA A 109 -7.08 -11.48 -2.77
N LEU A 110 -7.84 -11.58 -1.67
CA LEU A 110 -7.45 -12.39 -0.53
C LEU A 110 -7.47 -13.87 -0.87
N SER A 111 -6.36 -14.53 -0.55
CA SER A 111 -6.15 -15.95 -0.80
C SER A 111 -5.67 -16.73 0.44
N GLY A 112 -5.63 -16.07 1.61
CA GLY A 112 -5.30 -16.70 2.90
C GLY A 112 -4.10 -16.07 3.62
N GLU A 113 -3.72 -14.85 3.22
CA GLU A 113 -2.62 -14.09 3.77
C GLU A 113 -2.84 -13.81 5.26
N ARG A 114 -1.75 -13.82 6.02
CA ARG A 114 -1.76 -13.62 7.48
C ARG A 114 -1.79 -12.16 7.88
N ALA A 115 -1.52 -11.25 6.94
CA ALA A 115 -1.59 -9.81 7.12
C ALA A 115 -1.86 -9.12 5.79
N ILE A 116 -2.45 -7.93 5.86
CA ILE A 116 -2.54 -6.98 4.76
C ILE A 116 -1.70 -5.78 5.15
N VAL A 117 -0.91 -5.24 4.23
CA VAL A 117 -0.09 -4.05 4.46
C VAL A 117 -0.42 -3.02 3.40
N LEU A 118 -0.85 -1.84 3.84
CA LEU A 118 -1.05 -0.68 2.98
C LEU A 118 0.27 0.10 2.92
N ALA A 119 0.94 0.03 1.77
CA ALA A 119 2.09 0.87 1.44
C ALA A 119 1.57 2.08 0.66
N MET A 120 1.56 3.24 1.31
CA MET A 120 0.88 4.41 0.77
C MET A 120 1.67 5.69 1.08
N CYS A 121 1.73 6.58 0.10
CA CYS A 121 2.19 7.95 0.32
C CYS A 121 1.05 8.81 0.88
N ASN A 122 1.41 9.70 1.79
CA ASN A 122 0.59 10.76 2.34
C ASN A 122 -0.83 10.35 2.79
N PRO A 123 -0.99 9.45 3.79
CA PRO A 123 -2.30 9.10 4.35
C PRO A 123 -3.05 10.26 5.02
N HIS A 124 -2.46 11.46 5.11
CA HIS A 124 -2.95 12.59 5.91
C HIS A 124 -3.33 12.24 7.36
N ALA A 125 -2.63 11.27 7.95
CA ALA A 125 -2.91 10.73 9.28
C ALA A 125 -4.34 10.19 9.48
N ALA A 126 -5.04 9.84 8.39
CA ALA A 126 -6.37 9.26 8.43
C ALA A 126 -6.40 7.96 9.24
N ARG A 127 -7.49 7.75 9.99
CA ARG A 127 -7.71 6.50 10.72
C ARG A 127 -8.42 5.50 9.82
N ILE A 128 -7.67 4.51 9.35
CA ILE A 128 -8.21 3.44 8.50
C ILE A 128 -8.96 2.42 9.35
N ARG A 129 -10.19 2.09 8.94
CA ARG A 129 -11.03 1.07 9.55
C ARG A 129 -10.75 -0.30 8.96
N GLN A 130 -10.93 -1.34 9.76
CA GLN A 130 -10.79 -2.73 9.33
C GLN A 130 -11.81 -3.03 8.21
N PRO A 131 -11.36 -3.38 6.98
CA PRO A 131 -12.26 -3.76 5.89
C PRO A 131 -13.01 -5.05 6.25
N LYS A 132 -14.29 -5.15 5.90
CA LYS A 132 -15.10 -6.35 6.22
C LYS A 132 -14.49 -7.62 5.63
N ALA A 133 -13.98 -7.51 4.40
CA ALA A 133 -13.36 -8.62 3.68
C ALA A 133 -12.09 -9.16 4.35
N ALA A 134 -11.36 -8.32 5.10
CA ALA A 134 -10.17 -8.74 5.84
C ALA A 134 -10.52 -9.68 7.00
N GLY A 135 -11.75 -9.66 7.51
CA GLY A 135 -12.17 -10.50 8.63
C GLY A 135 -11.23 -10.31 9.83
N ARG A 136 -10.52 -11.38 10.21
CA ARG A 136 -9.54 -11.38 11.32
C ARG A 136 -8.11 -11.08 10.89
N THR A 137 -7.85 -10.95 9.59
CA THR A 137 -6.52 -10.64 9.06
C THR A 137 -6.16 -9.19 9.41
N PRO A 138 -5.06 -8.95 10.15
CA PRO A 138 -4.66 -7.59 10.51
C PRO A 138 -4.35 -6.77 9.26
N VAL A 139 -4.86 -5.53 9.22
CA VAL A 139 -4.52 -4.56 8.19
C VAL A 139 -3.57 -3.53 8.78
N HIS A 140 -2.30 -3.62 8.39
CA HIS A 140 -1.28 -2.66 8.76
C HIS A 140 -1.36 -1.43 7.85
N TYR A 141 -1.28 -0.26 8.44
CA TYR A 141 -1.21 1.01 7.72
C TYR A 141 -0.27 1.98 8.44
N ALA A 142 0.33 2.88 7.67
CA ALA A 142 1.24 3.89 8.19
C ALA A 142 0.51 5.18 8.61
N LEU A 143 1.10 5.87 9.57
CA LEU A 143 0.92 7.31 9.74
C LEU A 143 2.02 7.99 8.94
N GLY A 144 1.64 8.85 7.99
CA GLY A 144 2.59 9.47 7.07
C GLY A 144 3.06 8.54 5.94
N ASP A 145 4.04 9.00 5.20
CA ASP A 145 4.56 8.33 4.00
C ASP A 145 5.20 6.97 4.33
N VAL A 146 5.07 6.04 3.38
CA VAL A 146 5.77 4.76 3.41
C VAL A 146 6.93 4.78 2.43
N ASP A 147 8.15 4.71 2.98
CA ASP A 147 9.37 4.53 2.20
C ASP A 147 9.72 3.03 2.12
N SER A 148 10.02 2.53 0.93
CA SER A 148 10.45 1.15 0.71
C SER A 148 11.97 1.03 0.59
N TRP A 149 12.54 0.00 1.21
CA TRP A 149 13.97 -0.31 1.19
C TRP A 149 14.23 -1.79 0.93
N LEU A 150 15.35 -2.07 0.26
CA LEU A 150 15.89 -3.42 0.10
C LEU A 150 17.19 -3.53 0.90
N ASP A 151 17.06 -4.05 2.10
CA ASP A 151 18.17 -4.18 3.04
C ASP A 151 18.84 -5.55 2.90
N THR A 152 20.12 -5.62 3.28
CA THR A 152 20.87 -6.88 3.35
C THR A 152 21.16 -7.21 4.80
N ASP A 153 20.78 -8.41 5.26
CA ASP A 153 21.11 -8.87 6.61
C ASP A 153 22.60 -9.25 6.74
N SER A 154 23.04 -9.58 7.95
CA SER A 154 24.44 -10.00 8.21
C SER A 154 24.86 -11.26 7.46
N ASP A 155 23.89 -12.07 7.02
CA ASP A 155 24.12 -13.31 6.25
C ASP A 155 24.11 -13.05 4.73
N GLY A 156 23.98 -11.79 4.30
CA GLY A 156 23.93 -11.43 2.88
C GLY A 156 22.57 -11.64 2.21
N ARG A 157 21.50 -11.88 2.97
CA ARG A 157 20.15 -12.07 2.42
C ARG A 157 19.40 -10.76 2.35
N TRP A 158 18.73 -10.56 1.23
CA TRP A 158 17.87 -9.40 1.04
C TRP A 158 16.54 -9.53 1.77
N HIS A 159 16.07 -8.41 2.31
CA HIS A 159 14.73 -8.28 2.85
C HIS A 159 14.11 -6.92 2.52
N ILE A 160 12.79 -6.92 2.37
CA ILE A 160 12.01 -5.71 2.15
C ILE A 160 11.72 -5.08 3.51
N ARG A 161 12.07 -3.80 3.65
CA ARG A 161 11.67 -2.96 4.79
C ARG A 161 10.78 -1.83 4.29
N LEU A 162 9.67 -1.63 4.98
CA LEU A 162 8.76 -0.50 4.78
C LEU A 162 8.88 0.40 6.00
N GLU A 163 9.41 1.59 5.80
CA GLU A 163 9.63 2.60 6.82
C GLU A 163 8.49 3.63 6.80
N ALA A 164 8.00 4.01 7.97
CA ALA A 164 7.04 5.10 8.15
C ALA A 164 7.26 5.80 9.49
N GLU A 165 6.57 6.91 9.75
CA GLU A 165 6.62 7.57 11.07
C GLU A 165 6.17 6.60 12.17
N ALA A 166 5.02 5.96 11.94
CA ALA A 166 4.51 4.90 12.81
C ALA A 166 3.59 3.96 12.05
N TRP A 167 3.56 2.69 12.46
CA TRP A 167 2.62 1.70 11.96
C TRP A 167 1.47 1.48 12.94
N ARG A 168 0.26 1.32 12.41
CA ARG A 168 -0.95 0.96 13.15
C ARG A 168 -1.60 -0.27 12.51
N ILE A 169 -2.47 -0.90 13.29
CA ILE A 169 -3.36 -1.96 12.81
C ILE A 169 -4.77 -1.36 12.79
N ALA A 170 -5.48 -1.53 11.68
CA ALA A 170 -6.85 -1.07 11.55
C ALA A 170 -7.74 -1.76 12.58
N GLU A 171 -8.64 -1.00 13.19
CA GLU A 171 -9.54 -1.50 14.22
C GLU A 171 -10.95 -1.70 13.66
N HIS A 172 -11.70 -2.61 14.27
CA HIS A 172 -13.14 -2.70 14.04
C HIS A 172 -13.81 -1.44 14.61
N ALA A 173 -14.77 -0.91 13.86
CA ALA A 173 -15.64 0.17 14.33
C ALA A 173 -16.57 -0.30 15.47
#